data_AF-A0A9K3JWB2-F1
#
_entry.id   AF-A0A9K3JWB2-F1
#
_cell.length_a   1.000
_cell.length_b   1.000
_cell.length_c   1.000
_cell.angle_alpha   90.00
_cell.angle_beta   90.00
_cell.angle_gamma   90.00
#
_symmetry.space_group_name_H-M   'P 1'
#
loop_
_entity.id
_entity.type
_entity.pdbx_description
1 polymer ?
#
loop_
_entity_poly.entity_id
_entity_poly.type
_entity_poly.pdbx_seq_one_letter_code
_entity_poly.pdbx_strand_id
1 'polypeptide(L)'
;MGDLGQSYDSNITLSHYEMNPIKGQAVLFVGDISYADNYPNHDNKRWDSLGRFAERSIVYQPWIWTTGNHELHYAPKIVVIRDSRLRLLVRTKSDAGQEFCKRKKKKSHFDCI
;
A
#
# COMPACT_ATOMS: atom_id res chain seq x y z
N MET A 1 11.12 17.26 0.92
CA MET A 1 10.95 16.02 1.73
C MET A 1 10.26 14.98 0.84
N GLY A 2 10.33 13.71 1.19
CA GLY A 2 9.69 12.61 0.45
C GLY A 2 9.88 11.33 1.27
N ASP A 3 9.08 10.30 1.00
CA ASP A 3 9.21 8.99 1.66
C ASP A 3 9.20 9.09 3.19
N LEU A 4 8.35 9.97 3.73
CA LEU A 4 8.44 10.34 5.14
C LEU A 4 7.95 9.20 6.04
N GLY A 5 6.75 8.68 5.80
CA GLY A 5 6.13 7.70 6.67
C GLY A 5 5.97 8.17 8.11
N GLN A 6 5.99 7.23 9.07
CA GLN A 6 5.66 7.47 10.49
C GLN A 6 6.62 6.73 11.44
N SER A 7 7.88 6.58 11.07
CA SER A 7 8.90 5.96 11.91
C SER A 7 9.53 6.99 12.88
N TYR A 8 10.41 6.52 13.75
CA TYR A 8 11.20 7.40 14.61
C TYR A 8 12.11 8.33 13.79
N ASP A 9 12.69 7.81 12.70
CA ASP A 9 13.54 8.58 11.79
C ASP A 9 12.75 9.68 11.08
N SER A 10 11.48 9.42 10.73
CA SER A 10 10.56 10.43 10.18
C SER A 10 10.42 11.63 11.10
N ASN A 11 10.32 11.40 12.41
CA ASN A 11 10.22 12.46 13.40
C ASN A 11 11.51 13.28 13.50
N ILE A 12 12.68 12.64 13.40
CA ILE A 12 13.97 13.33 13.36
C ILE A 12 14.06 14.21 12.11
N THR A 13 13.71 13.67 10.94
CA THR A 13 13.73 14.43 9.67
C THR A 13 12.85 15.67 9.75
N LEU A 14 11.62 15.55 10.26
CA LEU A 14 10.71 16.69 10.40
C LEU A 14 11.23 17.72 11.42
N SER A 15 11.80 17.25 12.54
CA SER A 15 12.38 18.13 13.57
C SER A 15 13.61 18.88 13.04
N HIS A 16 14.46 18.20 12.25
CA HIS A 16 15.61 18.84 11.59
C HIS A 16 15.19 19.90 10.59
N TYR A 17 14.10 19.67 9.85
CA TYR A 17 13.53 20.69 8.96
C TYR A 17 13.05 21.92 9.76
N GLU A 18 12.33 21.72 10.86
CA GLU A 18 11.81 22.78 11.73
C GLU A 18 12.92 23.62 12.39
N MET A 19 14.02 22.99 12.77
CA MET A 19 15.16 23.65 13.42
C MET A 19 16.20 24.23 12.44
N ASN A 20 15.97 24.13 11.12
CA ASN A 20 16.92 24.62 10.13
C ASN A 20 17.02 26.17 10.19
N PRO A 21 18.23 26.75 10.32
CA PRO A 21 18.41 28.21 10.39
C PRO A 21 17.93 28.95 9.13
N ILE A 22 17.85 28.27 7.98
CA ILE A 22 17.38 28.83 6.71
C ILE A 22 15.87 29.10 6.72
N LYS A 23 15.09 28.44 7.61
CA LYS A 23 13.64 28.58 7.78
C LYS A 23 12.87 28.49 6.46
N GLY A 24 12.72 27.27 5.95
CA GLY A 24 11.89 27.02 4.77
C GLY A 24 10.46 27.55 4.96
N GLN A 25 9.91 28.17 3.92
CA GLN A 25 8.56 28.76 3.92
C GLN A 25 7.51 27.83 3.32
N ALA A 26 7.94 26.83 2.55
CA ALA A 26 7.09 25.83 1.91
C ALA A 26 7.86 24.52 1.79
N VAL A 27 7.14 23.40 1.89
CA VAL A 27 7.71 22.07 1.71
C VAL A 27 7.27 21.53 0.36
N LEU A 28 8.24 21.15 -0.47
CA LEU A 28 7.98 20.26 -1.59
C LEU A 28 8.03 18.81 -1.10
N PHE A 29 6.92 18.10 -1.18
CA PHE A 29 6.75 16.72 -0.72
C PHE A 29 6.65 15.74 -1.89
N VAL A 30 7.67 14.91 -2.07
CA VAL A 30 7.87 14.07 -3.25
C VAL A 30 7.30 12.65 -3.06
N GLY A 31 6.00 12.54 -2.77
CA GLY A 31 5.28 11.26 -2.70
C GLY A 31 5.64 10.35 -1.52
N ASP A 32 4.94 9.21 -1.46
CA ASP A 32 5.08 8.16 -0.44
C ASP A 32 4.92 8.70 0.99
N ILE A 33 3.67 9.06 1.28
CA ILE A 33 3.25 9.93 2.37
C ILE A 33 3.08 9.15 3.67
N SER A 34 2.15 8.18 3.70
CA SER A 34 1.75 7.49 4.95
C SER A 34 2.24 6.05 5.08
N TYR A 35 2.54 5.39 3.96
CA TYR A 35 2.80 3.94 3.88
C TYR A 35 1.70 3.09 4.55
N ALA A 36 0.44 3.52 4.51
CA ALA A 36 -0.69 2.81 5.09
C ALA A 36 -0.95 1.45 4.41
N ASP A 37 -0.58 1.31 3.14
CA ASP A 37 -0.70 0.10 2.32
C ASP A 37 0.19 -1.06 2.79
N ASN A 38 1.29 -0.77 3.49
CA ASN A 38 2.16 -1.79 4.11
C ASN A 38 1.49 -2.54 5.28
N TYR A 39 0.37 -2.04 5.78
CA TYR A 39 -0.38 -2.66 6.88
C TYR A 39 -1.52 -3.55 6.38
N PRO A 40 -1.95 -4.57 7.18
CA PRO A 40 -3.05 -5.44 6.80
C PRO A 40 -4.30 -4.64 6.42
N ASN A 41 -4.85 -4.94 5.23
CA ASN A 41 -6.03 -4.29 4.66
C ASN A 41 -5.89 -2.78 4.42
N HIS A 42 -4.67 -2.26 4.24
CA HIS A 42 -4.41 -0.83 4.05
C HIS A 42 -5.03 -0.02 5.21
N ASP A 43 -4.48 -0.16 6.41
CA ASP A 43 -5.06 0.44 7.62
C ASP A 43 -5.07 1.98 7.52
N ASN A 44 -6.20 2.52 7.07
CA ASN A 44 -6.39 3.95 6.84
C ASN A 44 -6.30 4.79 8.12
N LYS A 45 -6.34 4.18 9.32
CA LYS A 45 -6.03 4.89 10.57
C LYS A 45 -4.63 5.49 10.55
N ARG A 46 -3.73 4.96 9.71
CA ARG A 46 -2.40 5.51 9.49
C ARG A 46 -2.44 6.85 8.76
N TRP A 47 -3.43 7.12 7.92
CA TRP A 47 -3.63 8.45 7.36
C TRP A 47 -3.99 9.47 8.44
N ASP A 48 -4.85 9.09 9.39
CA ASP A 48 -5.21 9.94 10.52
C ASP A 48 -4.02 10.24 11.44
N SER A 49 -3.19 9.22 11.74
CA SER A 49 -2.00 9.41 12.58
C SER A 49 -0.92 10.22 11.88
N LEU A 50 -0.74 10.07 10.56
CA LEU A 50 0.16 10.93 9.81
C LEU A 50 -0.32 12.39 9.83
N GLY A 51 -1.63 12.62 9.64
CA GLY A 51 -2.20 13.97 9.68
C GLY A 51 -1.86 14.69 10.99
N ARG A 52 -2.03 13.99 12.13
CA ARG A 52 -1.66 14.52 13.46
C ARG A 52 -0.16 14.72 13.64
N PHE A 53 0.67 13.85 13.06
CA PHE A 53 2.12 13.96 13.12
C PHE A 53 2.65 15.16 12.32
N ALA A 54 2.14 15.36 11.10
CA ALA A 54 2.54 16.44 10.20
C ALA A 54 1.88 17.79 10.54
N GLU A 55 0.81 17.80 11.35
CA GLU A 55 0.03 18.98 11.75
C GLU A 55 0.91 20.14 12.22
N ARG A 56 1.93 19.84 13.04
CA ARG A 56 2.86 20.82 13.59
C ARG A 56 3.68 21.60 12.54
N SER A 57 3.72 21.12 11.31
CA SER A 57 4.43 21.75 10.20
C SER A 57 3.46 22.26 9.14
N ILE A 58 2.53 21.42 8.68
CA ILE A 58 1.63 21.73 7.55
C ILE A 58 0.62 22.85 7.86
N VAL A 59 0.28 23.06 9.13
CA VAL A 59 -0.63 24.15 9.53
C VAL A 59 0.01 25.52 9.35
N TYR A 60 1.34 25.62 9.49
CA TYR A 60 2.05 26.90 9.46
C TYR A 60 2.69 27.23 8.11
N GLN A 61 2.91 26.24 7.25
CA GLN A 61 3.51 26.40 5.93
C GLN A 61 2.89 25.42 4.93
N PRO A 62 2.69 25.82 3.67
CA PRO A 62 2.11 24.95 2.66
C PRO A 62 3.02 23.77 2.32
N TRP A 63 2.42 22.60 2.20
CA TRP A 63 3.05 21.42 1.60
C TRP A 63 2.51 21.25 0.18
N ILE A 64 3.42 21.21 -0.78
CA ILE A 64 3.11 20.95 -2.19
C ILE A 64 3.33 19.46 -2.41
N TRP A 65 2.26 18.78 -2.79
CA TRP A 65 2.22 17.32 -2.84
C TRP A 65 2.49 16.78 -4.23
N THR A 66 3.24 15.70 -4.30
CA THR A 66 3.23 14.78 -5.44
C THR A 66 2.75 13.41 -4.99
N THR A 67 2.23 12.63 -5.93
CA THR A 67 1.74 11.26 -5.68
C THR A 67 2.85 10.25 -5.97
N GLY A 68 3.15 9.38 -5.02
CA GLY A 68 4.05 8.23 -5.16
C GLY A 68 3.30 6.91 -5.36
N ASN A 69 4.02 5.80 -5.38
CA ASN A 69 3.41 4.48 -5.56
C ASN A 69 2.63 4.00 -4.33
N HIS A 70 3.00 4.44 -3.13
CA HIS A 70 2.29 4.10 -1.89
C HIS A 70 0.94 4.83 -1.74
N GLU A 71 0.65 5.83 -2.58
CA GLU A 71 -0.66 6.49 -2.65
C GLU A 71 -1.68 5.78 -3.56
N LEU A 72 -1.24 4.87 -4.42
CA LEU A 72 -2.11 4.20 -5.39
C LEU A 72 -3.17 3.30 -4.73
N HIS A 73 -2.88 2.75 -3.54
CA HIS A 73 -3.76 1.89 -2.74
C HIS A 73 -4.48 0.78 -3.53
N TYR A 74 -3.82 0.17 -4.52
CA TYR A 74 -4.43 -0.89 -5.33
C TYR A 74 -4.52 -2.21 -4.57
N ALA A 75 -5.72 -2.57 -4.09
CA ALA A 75 -5.97 -3.80 -3.33
C ALA A 75 -7.12 -4.66 -3.91
N PRO A 76 -6.85 -5.52 -4.92
CA PRO A 76 -7.89 -6.36 -5.52
C PRO A 76 -8.43 -7.45 -4.58
N LYS A 77 -7.74 -7.73 -3.47
CA LYS A 77 -8.15 -8.75 -2.47
C LYS A 77 -9.14 -8.22 -1.41
N ILE A 78 -9.24 -6.90 -1.23
CA ILE A 78 -10.13 -6.29 -0.22
C ILE A 78 -11.59 -6.21 -0.71
N VAL A 79 -11.81 -6.25 -2.03
CA VAL A 79 -13.15 -6.16 -2.67
C VAL A 79 -13.88 -7.51 -2.72
N VAL A 80 -13.40 -8.56 -2.05
CA VAL A 80 -14.13 -9.84 -1.98
C VAL A 80 -15.25 -9.73 -0.94
N ILE A 81 -16.45 -9.37 -1.42
CA ILE A 81 -17.70 -9.41 -0.64
C ILE A 81 -17.91 -10.85 -0.14
N ARG A 82 -17.97 -11.02 1.18
CA ARG A 82 -18.37 -12.28 1.81
C ARG A 82 -19.88 -12.46 1.65
N ASP A 83 -20.33 -13.03 0.53
CA ASP A 83 -21.66 -13.63 0.47
C ASP A 83 -21.60 -15.02 1.14
N SER A 84 -22.34 -15.16 2.25
CA SER A 84 -22.46 -16.37 3.05
C SER A 84 -23.06 -17.57 2.31
N ARG A 85 -23.51 -17.41 1.05
CA ARG A 85 -24.19 -18.46 0.28
C ARG A 85 -23.37 -19.04 -0.88
N LEU A 86 -22.18 -18.53 -1.19
CA LEU A 86 -21.30 -19.16 -2.17
C LEU A 86 -20.19 -19.94 -1.43
N ARG A 87 -20.19 -21.27 -1.55
CA ARG A 87 -19.03 -22.09 -1.19
C ARG A 87 -17.85 -21.64 -2.06
N LEU A 88 -16.94 -20.92 -1.43
CA LEU A 88 -15.72 -20.39 -2.01
C LEU A 88 -14.78 -21.54 -2.41
N LEU A 89 -14.71 -21.87 -3.70
CA LEU A 89 -13.51 -22.52 -4.24
C LEU A 89 -12.44 -21.43 -4.34
N VAL A 90 -11.67 -21.29 -3.27
CA VAL A 90 -10.44 -20.49 -3.28
C VAL A 90 -9.49 -21.15 -4.27
N ARG A 91 -9.21 -20.47 -5.40
CA ARG A 91 -7.99 -20.72 -6.16
C ARG A 91 -7.01 -19.63 -5.80
N THR A 92 -6.07 -19.95 -4.91
CA THR A 92 -4.89 -19.10 -4.71
C THR A 92 -4.04 -19.16 -5.98
N LYS A 93 -3.38 -18.05 -6.34
CA LYS A 93 -2.44 -18.01 -7.48
C LYS A 93 -1.23 -18.95 -7.30
N SER A 94 -1.04 -19.56 -6.12
CA SER A 94 -0.09 -20.67 -5.92
C SER A 94 -0.50 -21.95 -6.64
N ASP A 95 -1.78 -22.08 -7.03
CA ASP A 95 -2.33 -23.31 -7.59
C ASP A 95 -2.34 -23.30 -9.13
N ALA A 96 -1.92 -22.17 -9.74
CA ALA A 96 -1.72 -22.08 -11.19
C ALA A 96 -0.48 -22.86 -11.67
N GLY A 97 0.36 -23.37 -10.76
CA GLY A 97 1.58 -24.12 -11.07
C GLY A 97 1.51 -25.64 -10.86
N GLN A 98 0.41 -26.21 -10.34
CA GLN A 98 0.33 -27.65 -10.03
C GLN A 98 -0.89 -28.39 -10.64
N GLU A 99 -1.68 -27.74 -11.48
CA GLU A 99 -2.82 -28.38 -12.18
C GLU A 99 -2.51 -28.73 -13.66
N PHE A 100 -1.24 -28.91 -14.04
CA PHE A 100 -0.89 -29.47 -15.36
C PHE A 100 -0.69 -31.00 -15.35
N CYS A 101 -0.80 -31.67 -14.20
CA CYS A 101 -0.63 -33.13 -14.13
C CYS A 101 -1.53 -33.77 -13.09
N LYS A 102 -2.83 -33.93 -13.41
CA LYS A 102 -3.72 -35.00 -12.90
C LYS A 102 -5.16 -34.85 -13.42
N ARG A 103 -5.36 -34.97 -14.74
CA ARG A 103 -6.71 -35.27 -15.24
C ARG A 103 -6.77 -36.01 -16.57
N LYS A 104 -6.17 -37.21 -16.65
CA LYS A 104 -6.65 -38.27 -17.55
C LYS A 104 -6.42 -39.67 -16.96
N LYS A 105 -7.34 -40.12 -16.11
CA LYS A 105 -7.65 -41.56 -15.95
C LYS A 105 -9.14 -41.77 -16.20
N LYS A 106 -9.50 -41.83 -17.48
CA LYS A 106 -10.51 -42.76 -18.01
C LYS A 106 -10.46 -42.76 -19.54
N LYS A 107 -9.89 -43.86 -20.05
CA LYS A 107 -10.12 -44.52 -21.34
C LYS A 107 -10.60 -43.64 -22.51
N SER A 108 -9.73 -43.41 -23.49
CA SER A 108 -9.75 -44.07 -24.80
C SER A 108 -8.73 -43.38 -25.72
N HIS A 109 -8.20 -44.18 -26.65
CA HIS A 109 -7.33 -43.81 -27.78
C HIS A 109 -7.61 -42.42 -28.37
N PHE A 110 -6.58 -41.73 -28.82
CA PHE A 110 -6.37 -41.36 -30.23
C PHE A 110 -5.08 -40.54 -30.36
N ASP A 111 -4.32 -40.87 -31.41
CA ASP A 111 -2.95 -40.48 -31.71
C ASP A 111 -2.75 -38.99 -32.01
N CYS A 112 -1.54 -38.50 -31.70
CA CYS A 112 -1.03 -37.21 -32.15
C CYS A 112 -0.74 -37.23 -33.66
N ILE A 113 -1.25 -36.22 -34.37
CA ILE A 113 -0.56 -35.55 -35.48
C ILE A 113 -0.49 -34.07 -35.12
#